data_AF-A0A7C7RJW0-F1
#
_entry.id   AF-A0A7C7RJW0-F1
#
_cell.length_a   1.000
_cell.length_b   1.000
_cell.length_c   1.000
_cell.angle_alpha   90.00
_cell.angle_beta   90.00
_cell.angle_gamma   90.00
#
_symmetry.space_group_name_H-M   'P 1'
#
loop_
_entity.id
_entity.type
_entity.pdbx_description
1 polymer ?
#
loop_
_entity_poly.entity_id
_entity_poly.type
_entity_poly.pdbx_seq_one_letter_code
_entity_poly.pdbx_strand_id
1 'polypeptide(L)'
;EDEVVIISIDVGESKSIVQEFISKEEVDWLVLLDLRGSTAKSYGIRAIPTLFIIDKEGLIREKYVGVTSTQTLLSAIEALISG
;
A
#
# COMPACT_ATOMS: atom_id res chain seq x y z
N GLU A 1 8.98 -15.11 -11.27
CA GLU A 1 7.81 -14.22 -11.26
C GLU A 1 7.76 -13.59 -9.89
N ASP A 2 7.41 -12.31 -9.79
CA ASP A 2 7.41 -11.59 -8.51
C ASP A 2 6.32 -12.16 -7.61
N GLU A 3 6.70 -12.74 -6.47
CA GLU A 3 5.76 -13.34 -5.52
C GLU A 3 4.91 -12.30 -4.78
N VAL A 4 5.31 -11.02 -4.88
CA VAL A 4 4.69 -9.89 -4.20
C VAL A 4 4.66 -8.68 -5.14
N VAL A 5 3.55 -7.95 -5.13
CA VAL A 5 3.41 -6.65 -5.80
C VAL A 5 3.13 -5.59 -4.73
N ILE A 6 3.89 -4.50 -4.75
CA ILE A 6 3.67 -3.35 -3.87
C ILE A 6 2.94 -2.26 -4.65
N ILE A 7 1.83 -1.77 -4.08
CA ILE A 7 1.04 -0.67 -4.64
C ILE A 7 0.82 0.36 -3.55
N SER A 8 1.29 1.58 -3.76
CA SER A 8 0.96 2.73 -2.92
C SER A 8 -0.19 3.52 -3.54
N ILE A 9 -1.17 3.92 -2.72
CA ILE A 9 -2.27 4.80 -3.14
C ILE A 9 -2.11 6.14 -2.41
N ASP A 10 -1.68 7.16 -3.14
CA ASP A 10 -1.69 8.53 -2.65
C ASP A 10 -3.12 9.08 -2.56
N VAL A 11 -3.45 9.86 -1.53
CA VAL A 11 -4.82 10.33 -1.28
C VAL A 11 -4.88 11.84 -1.28
N GLY A 12 -5.43 12.41 -2.35
CA GLY A 12 -5.77 13.83 -2.44
C GLY A 12 -4.62 14.76 -2.83
N GLU A 13 -3.40 14.27 -3.05
CA GLU A 13 -2.29 15.11 -3.54
C GLU A 13 -2.30 15.17 -5.07
N SER A 14 -1.72 16.25 -5.60
CA SER A 14 -1.63 16.41 -7.05
C SER A 14 -0.55 15.51 -7.64
N LYS A 15 -0.72 15.13 -8.91
CA LYS A 15 0.28 14.32 -9.63
C LYS A 15 1.69 14.91 -9.54
N SER A 16 1.85 16.23 -9.59
CA SER A 16 3.17 16.87 -9.54
C SER A 16 3.86 16.68 -8.19
N ILE A 17 3.13 16.81 -7.08
CA ILE A 17 3.67 16.61 -5.73
C ILE A 17 4.13 15.15 -5.58
N VAL A 18 3.28 14.21 -5.99
CA VAL A 18 3.58 12.78 -5.89
C VAL A 18 4.74 12.39 -6.80
N GLN A 19 4.83 12.93 -8.02
CA GLN A 19 5.95 12.67 -8.92
C GLN A 19 7.28 13.20 -8.40
N GLU A 20 7.28 14.37 -7.76
CA GLU A 20 8.47 14.92 -7.09
C GLU A 20 8.92 14.01 -5.95
N PHE A 21 7.99 13.54 -5.12
CA PHE A 21 8.28 12.59 -4.04
C PHE A 21 8.87 11.28 -4.56
N ILE A 22 8.23 10.66 -5.56
CA ILE A 22 8.70 9.41 -6.20
C ILE A 22 10.12 9.57 -6.72
N SER A 23 10.41 10.69 -7.38
CA SER A 23 11.73 10.96 -7.94
C SER A 23 12.78 11.18 -6.86
N LYS A 24 12.42 11.85 -5.76
CA LYS A 24 13.32 12.19 -4.65
C LYS A 24 13.67 10.99 -3.78
N GLU A 25 12.69 10.13 -3.52
CA GLU A 25 12.84 8.95 -2.65
C GLU A 25 13.16 7.67 -3.44
N GLU A 26 13.39 7.79 -4.76
CA GLU A 26 13.75 6.69 -5.66
C GLU A 26 12.77 5.51 -5.59
N VAL A 27 11.46 5.82 -5.51
CA VAL A 27 10.41 4.80 -5.42
C VAL A 27 10.31 4.03 -6.74
N ASP A 28 10.54 2.72 -6.69
CA ASP A 28 10.62 1.83 -7.85
C ASP A 28 9.41 0.88 -8.00
N TRP A 29 8.38 1.03 -7.16
CA TRP A 29 7.13 0.28 -7.23
C TRP A 29 5.95 1.13 -7.73
N LEU A 30 4.79 0.48 -7.93
CA LEU A 30 3.60 1.13 -8.48
C LEU A 30 2.99 2.12 -7.48
N VAL A 31 2.79 3.36 -7.92
CA VAL A 31 2.06 4.40 -7.17
C VAL A 31 0.86 4.88 -7.97
N LEU A 32 -0.33 4.85 -7.37
CA LEU A 32 -1.59 5.32 -7.94
C LEU A 32 -2.10 6.53 -7.16
N LEU A 33 -2.96 7.33 -7.82
CA LEU A 33 -3.52 8.55 -7.25
C LEU A 33 -5.03 8.39 -6.98
N ASP A 34 -5.44 8.55 -5.74
CA ASP A 34 -6.84 8.71 -5.33
C ASP A 34 -7.15 10.19 -5.09
N LEU A 35 -7.20 10.96 -6.19
CA LEU A 35 -7.36 12.42 -6.17
C LEU A 35 -8.62 12.90 -5.43
N ARG A 36 -9.66 12.07 -5.31
CA ARG A 36 -10.93 12.41 -4.65
C ARG A 36 -11.16 11.66 -3.35
N GLY A 37 -10.22 10.81 -2.91
CA GLY A 37 -10.38 9.97 -1.73
C GLY A 37 -11.47 8.90 -1.86
N SER A 38 -11.94 8.59 -3.08
CA SER A 38 -13.03 7.63 -3.30
C SER A 38 -12.61 6.19 -3.02
N THR A 39 -11.35 5.85 -3.32
CA THR A 39 -10.79 4.52 -3.02
C THR A 39 -10.55 4.41 -1.52
N ALA A 40 -9.92 5.40 -0.90
CA ALA A 40 -9.72 5.47 0.55
C ALA A 40 -11.05 5.36 1.32
N LYS A 41 -12.11 6.04 0.84
CA LYS A 41 -13.46 5.93 1.41
C LYS A 41 -14.02 4.52 1.27
N SER A 42 -13.89 3.90 0.10
CA SER A 42 -14.40 2.54 -0.15
C SER A 42 -13.69 1.48 0.70
N TYR A 43 -12.39 1.66 0.97
CA TYR A 43 -11.60 0.82 1.88
C TYR A 43 -11.76 1.18 3.37
N GLY A 44 -12.60 2.17 3.70
CA GLY A 44 -12.85 2.59 5.08
C GLY A 44 -11.61 3.14 5.79
N ILE A 45 -10.73 3.83 5.05
CA ILE A 45 -9.53 4.46 5.60
C ILE A 45 -9.92 5.64 6.50
N ARG A 46 -9.37 5.65 7.72
CA ARG A 46 -9.61 6.70 8.74
C ARG A 46 -8.33 7.42 9.18
N ALA A 47 -7.18 6.81 8.94
CA ALA A 47 -5.86 7.35 9.27
C ALA A 47 -4.83 6.83 8.27
N ILE A 48 -3.84 7.65 7.97
CA ILE A 48 -2.69 7.26 7.16
C ILE A 48 -1.42 7.15 8.05
N PRO A 49 -0.48 6.24 7.73
CA PRO A 49 -0.64 5.18 6.71
C PRO A 49 -1.65 4.10 7.18
N THR A 50 -2.30 3.44 6.22
CA THR A 50 -3.00 2.16 6.44
C THR A 50 -2.48 1.18 5.39
N LEU A 51 -2.05 0.01 5.84
CA LEU A 51 -1.48 -1.05 4.99
C LEU A 51 -2.44 -2.24 4.95
N PHE A 52 -2.56 -2.85 3.78
CA PHE A 52 -3.31 -4.07 3.57
C PHE A 52 -2.40 -5.13 2.96
N ILE A 53 -2.57 -6.37 3.41
CA ILE A 53 -1.99 -7.53 2.73
C ILE A 53 -3.14 -8.29 2.08
N ILE A 54 -3.06 -8.43 0.77
CA ILE A 54 -4.06 -9.08 -0.08
C ILE A 54 -3.40 -10.32 -0.69
N ASP A 55 -4.07 -11.46 -0.62
CA ASP A 55 -3.55 -12.70 -1.17
C ASP A 55 -3.86 -12.87 -2.67
N LYS A 56 -3.45 -14.01 -3.24
CA LYS A 56 -3.65 -14.35 -4.66
C LYS A 56 -5.12 -14.54 -5.05
N GLU A 57 -6.02 -14.74 -4.09
CA GLU A 57 -7.47 -14.83 -4.31
C GLU A 57 -8.15 -13.46 -4.27
N GLY A 58 -7.40 -12.39 -3.98
CA GLY A 58 -7.92 -11.04 -3.85
C GLY A 58 -8.56 -10.76 -2.49
N LEU A 59 -8.29 -11.59 -1.48
CA LEU A 59 -8.85 -11.44 -0.13
C LEU A 59 -7.88 -10.67 0.77
N ILE A 60 -8.40 -9.70 1.53
CA ILE A 60 -7.64 -9.00 2.56
C ILE A 60 -7.39 -9.97 3.71
N ARG A 61 -6.12 -10.26 3.98
CA ARG A 61 -5.68 -11.13 5.09
C ARG A 61 -5.29 -10.32 6.31
N GLU A 62 -4.59 -9.21 6.11
CA GLU A 62 -4.14 -8.33 7.19
C GLU A 62 -4.46 -6.86 6.90
N LYS A 63 -4.67 -6.10 7.98
CA LYS A 63 -4.83 -4.64 7.96
C LYS A 63 -4.07 -4.02 9.12
N TYR A 64 -3.17 -3.10 8.81
CA TYR A 64 -2.43 -2.33 9.81
C TYR A 64 -2.77 -0.84 9.69
N VAL A 65 -3.04 -0.18 10.81
CA VAL A 65 -3.33 1.26 10.86
C VAL A 65 -2.23 1.95 11.64
N GLY A 66 -1.65 2.99 11.04
CA GLY A 66 -0.50 3.71 11.58
C GLY A 66 0.84 3.07 11.18
N VAL A 67 1.91 3.63 11.75
CA VAL A 67 3.28 3.17 11.49
C VAL A 67 3.40 1.70 11.88
N THR A 68 3.82 0.88 10.93
CA THR A 68 3.97 -0.57 11.08
C THR A 68 5.41 -0.93 10.80
N SER A 69 5.99 -1.83 11.61
CA SER A 69 7.39 -2.22 11.43
C SER A 69 7.58 -3.11 10.20
N THR A 70 8.73 -3.00 9.55
CA THR A 70 9.11 -3.86 8.43
C THR A 70 9.04 -5.34 8.81
N GLN A 71 9.48 -5.70 10.02
CA GLN A 71 9.44 -7.08 10.50
C GLN A 71 8.02 -7.63 10.55
N THR A 72 7.05 -6.82 11.00
CA THR A 72 5.64 -7.21 11.03
C THR A 72 5.11 -7.50 9.62
N LEU A 73 5.46 -6.65 8.65
CA LEU A 73 5.02 -6.83 7.26
C LEU A 73 5.64 -8.07 6.62
N LEU A 74 6.96 -8.25 6.79
CA LEU A 74 7.68 -9.40 6.24
C LEU A 74 7.11 -10.73 6.76
N SER A 75 6.92 -10.85 8.07
CA SER A 75 6.37 -12.08 8.65
C SER A 75 4.96 -12.40 8.16
N ALA A 76 4.13 -11.38 7.93
CA ALA A 76 2.78 -11.58 7.40
C ALA A 76 2.79 -11.99 5.91
N ILE A 77 3.71 -11.43 5.11
CA ILE A 77 3.92 -11.82 3.72
C ILE A 77 4.43 -13.27 3.63
N GLU A 78 5.45 -13.62 4.42
CA GLU A 78 6.04 -14.97 4.46
C GLU A 78 5.00 -16.04 4.78
N ALA A 79 4.07 -15.76 5.71
CA ALA A 79 3.00 -16.66 6.08
C ALA A 79 2.02 -16.97 4.93
N LEU A 80 1.88 -16.06 3.95
CA LEU A 80 0.97 -16.23 2.80
C LEU A 80 1.65 -16.84 1.57
N ILE A 81 2.98 -16.73 1.47
CA ILE A 81 3.73 -17.28 0.33
C ILE A 81 4.23 -18.69 0.63
N SER A 82 4.48 -19.01 1.90
CA SER A 82 4.97 -20.33 2.32
C SER A 82 3.89 -21.40 2.44
N GLY A 83 2.61 -21.04 2.24
CA GLY A 83 1.45 -21.95 2.24
C GLY A 83 1.05 -22.33 0.83
#